data_AF-A0A534N6W9-F1
#
_entry.id   AF-A0A534N6W9-F1
#
_cell.length_a   1.000
_cell.length_b   1.000
_cell.length_c   1.000
_cell.angle_alpha   90.00
_cell.angle_beta   90.00
_cell.angle_gamma   90.00
#
_symmetry.space_group_name_H-M   'P 1'
#
loop_
_entity.id
_entity.type
_entity.pdbx_description
1 polymer ?
#
loop_
_entity_poly.entity_id
_entity_poly.type
_entity_poly.pdbx_seq_one_letter_code
_entity_poly.pdbx_strand_id
1 'polypeptide(L)'
;MRSPRIVTLAVIGVLRLARLAKTVRLGGHDDVHIDLRGHRVLLHLYAWSITFDYFLGYFGKVTLPRRLLRRAIICDRFAWDTLVDLGLASGLDEGFLDMPQGQILLGLAKKHGGLLVTASPEELVRRKPILSLDPRLPRRLRLYHEFARRFGLGTIDSGNTPESVSFAQAAEYFGLSDD
;
A
#
# COMPACT_ATOMS: atom_id res chain seq x y z
N MET A 1 6.75 -0.45 4.36
CA MET A 1 7.81 0.52 4.57
C MET A 1 7.10 1.80 4.97
N ARG A 2 7.24 2.24 6.22
CA ARG A 2 6.67 3.54 6.61
C ARG A 2 7.54 4.64 5.99
N SER A 3 6.94 5.38 5.06
CA SER A 3 7.52 6.61 4.52
C SER A 3 7.66 7.67 5.65
N PRO A 4 8.66 8.55 5.60
CA PRO A 4 8.84 9.64 6.57
C PRO A 4 7.65 10.61 6.67
N ARG A 5 6.73 10.64 5.68
CA ARG A 5 5.47 11.42 5.68
C ARG A 5 5.62 12.92 6.01
N ILE A 6 6.76 13.54 5.69
CA ILE A 6 7.03 14.93 6.09
C ILE A 6 6.11 15.90 5.34
N VAL A 7 6.12 15.83 4.01
CA VAL A 7 5.30 16.72 3.16
C VAL A 7 3.83 16.29 3.21
N THR A 8 3.59 14.98 3.24
CA THR A 8 2.25 14.39 3.27
C THR A 8 1.48 14.82 4.51
N LEU A 9 2.12 14.94 5.68
CA LEU A 9 1.44 15.40 6.90
C LEU A 9 0.93 16.85 6.78
N ALA A 10 1.70 17.75 6.16
CA ALA A 10 1.26 19.12 5.92
C ALA A 10 0.03 19.15 4.98
N VAL A 11 0.07 18.37 3.90
CA VAL A 11 -1.07 18.26 2.98
C VAL A 11 -2.29 17.64 3.68
N ILE A 12 -2.12 16.59 4.50
CA ILE A 12 -3.21 16.04 5.32
C ILE A 12 -3.80 17.10 6.24
N GLY A 13 -2.99 17.99 6.81
CA GLY A 13 -3.45 19.13 7.60
C GLY A 13 -4.40 20.03 6.79
N VAL A 14 -4.01 20.40 5.57
CA VAL A 14 -4.87 21.17 4.64
C VAL A 14 -6.16 20.41 4.31
N LEU A 15 -6.08 19.11 4.03
CA LEU A 15 -7.26 18.29 3.72
C LEU A 15 -8.22 18.16 4.90
N ARG A 16 -7.71 18.16 6.14
CA ARG A 16 -8.53 18.18 7.36
C ARG A 16 -9.26 19.52 7.50
N LEU A 17 -8.57 20.64 7.29
CA LEU A 17 -9.20 21.96 7.28
C LEU A 17 -10.30 22.07 6.21
N ALA A 18 -10.09 21.45 5.05
CA ALA A 18 -11.07 21.36 3.98
C ALA A 18 -12.18 20.30 4.21
N ARG A 19 -12.19 19.58 5.34
CA ARG A 19 -13.14 18.50 5.68
C ARG A 19 -13.12 17.30 4.71
N LEU A 20 -12.03 17.11 3.98
CA LEU A 20 -11.82 15.99 3.03
C LEU A 20 -11.06 14.81 3.64
N ALA A 21 -10.51 14.99 4.83
CA ALA A 21 -9.86 13.94 5.62
C ALA A 21 -10.57 13.77 6.96
N LYS A 22 -10.98 12.54 7.29
CA LYS A 22 -11.66 12.17 8.54
C LYS A 22 -10.86 11.13 9.29
N THR A 23 -10.61 11.35 10.58
CA THR A 23 -10.01 10.33 11.44
C THR A 23 -11.11 9.42 11.97
N VAL A 24 -10.91 8.11 11.83
CA VAL A 24 -11.76 7.08 12.39
C VAL A 24 -10.99 6.38 13.50
N ARG A 25 -11.65 6.10 14.63
CA ARG A 25 -11.03 5.52 15.81
C ARG A 25 -11.82 4.30 16.27
N LEU A 26 -11.12 3.21 16.58
CA LEU A 26 -11.67 2.05 17.29
C LEU A 26 -10.64 1.53 18.28
N GLY A 27 -10.99 1.51 19.57
CA GLY A 27 -10.05 1.16 20.63
C GLY A 27 -8.83 2.10 20.63
N GLY A 28 -7.62 1.53 20.64
CA GLY A 28 -6.36 2.27 20.58
C GLY A 28 -5.80 2.52 19.16
N HIS A 29 -6.60 2.31 18.11
CA HIS A 29 -6.18 2.48 16.72
C HIS A 29 -6.89 3.66 16.05
N ASP A 30 -6.08 4.55 15.45
CA ASP A 30 -6.53 5.66 14.62
C ASP A 30 -6.24 5.36 13.14
N ASP A 31 -7.22 5.58 12.26
CA ASP A 31 -7.06 5.55 10.81
C ASP A 31 -7.56 6.86 10.18
N VAL A 32 -7.05 7.22 9.00
CA VAL A 32 -7.42 8.48 8.30
C VAL A 32 -8.00 8.16 6.94
N HIS A 33 -9.29 8.44 6.79
CA HIS A 33 -9.99 8.31 5.52
C HIS A 33 -9.95 9.63 4.75
N ILE A 34 -9.40 9.58 3.54
CA ILE A 34 -9.27 10.74 2.65
C ILE A 34 -10.16 10.51 1.42
N ASP A 35 -11.03 11.46 1.10
CA ASP A 35 -11.88 11.41 -0.09
C ASP A 35 -11.61 12.62 -0.97
N LEU A 36 -10.96 12.39 -2.11
CA LEU A 36 -10.60 13.43 -3.08
C LEU A 36 -11.37 13.26 -4.40
N ARG A 37 -12.46 12.50 -4.38
CA ARG A 37 -13.36 12.38 -5.53
C ARG A 37 -13.85 13.76 -5.95
N GLY A 38 -13.67 14.10 -7.22
CA GLY A 38 -14.02 15.42 -7.76
C GLY A 38 -13.03 16.55 -7.45
N HIS A 39 -12.02 16.34 -6.60
CA HIS A 39 -11.05 17.37 -6.21
C HIS A 39 -9.69 17.18 -6.91
N ARG A 40 -9.63 17.36 -8.24
CA ARG A 40 -8.45 17.07 -9.07
C ARG A 40 -7.16 17.75 -8.59
N VAL A 41 -7.22 19.03 -8.22
CA VAL A 41 -6.04 19.79 -7.76
C VAL A 41 -5.52 19.24 -6.44
N LEU A 42 -6.42 18.99 -5.48
CA LEU A 42 -6.05 18.42 -4.17
C LEU A 42 -5.55 16.98 -4.28
N LEU A 43 -6.11 16.21 -5.22
CA LEU A 43 -5.61 14.88 -5.56
C LEU A 43 -4.17 14.94 -6.07
N HIS A 44 -3.86 15.83 -7.02
CA HIS A 44 -2.49 15.99 -7.51
C HIS A 44 -1.52 16.44 -6.42
N LEU A 45 -1.94 17.41 -5.58
CA LEU A 45 -1.14 17.87 -4.45
C LEU A 45 -0.83 16.72 -3.47
N TYR A 46 -1.86 15.96 -3.10
CA TYR A 46 -1.72 14.82 -2.20
C TYR A 46 -0.87 13.70 -2.81
N ALA A 47 -1.15 13.32 -4.06
CA ALA A 47 -0.40 12.28 -4.76
C ALA A 47 1.09 12.65 -4.93
N TRP A 48 1.41 13.91 -5.25
CA TRP A 48 2.81 14.36 -5.34
C TRP A 48 3.50 14.37 -3.97
N SER A 49 2.80 14.81 -2.91
CA SER A 49 3.36 14.78 -1.55
C SER A 49 3.72 13.35 -1.11
N ILE A 50 2.84 12.40 -1.37
CA ILE A 50 3.08 10.98 -1.10
C ILE A 50 4.23 10.46 -1.95
N THR A 51 4.22 10.72 -3.26
CA THR A 51 5.25 10.22 -4.17
C THR A 51 6.64 10.71 -3.76
N PHE A 52 6.74 11.99 -3.35
CA PHE A 52 7.97 12.57 -2.85
C PHE A 52 8.45 11.91 -1.53
N ASP A 53 7.58 11.85 -0.53
CA ASP A 53 7.94 11.22 0.76
C ASP A 53 8.24 9.72 0.58
N TYR A 54 7.59 9.04 -0.37
CA TYR A 54 7.86 7.65 -0.70
C TYR A 54 9.24 7.50 -1.32
N PHE A 55 9.61 8.38 -2.26
CA PHE A 55 10.94 8.40 -2.87
C PHE A 55 12.04 8.61 -1.82
N LEU A 56 11.87 9.57 -0.90
CA LEU A 56 12.82 9.78 0.20
C LEU A 56 12.97 8.53 1.07
N GLY A 57 11.85 7.90 1.45
CA GLY A 57 11.84 6.66 2.22
C GLY A 57 12.54 5.52 1.48
N TYR A 58 12.24 5.33 0.19
CA TYR A 58 12.83 4.30 -0.65
C TYR A 58 14.34 4.50 -0.82
N PHE A 59 14.79 5.73 -1.06
CA PHE A 59 16.21 6.02 -1.23
C PHE A 59 16.99 5.68 0.04
N GLY A 60 16.54 6.17 1.20
CA GLY A 60 17.22 5.96 2.47
C GLY A 60 17.14 4.52 3.02
N LYS A 61 16.00 3.84 2.85
CA LYS A 61 15.77 2.52 3.47
C LYS A 61 16.02 1.33 2.55
N VAL A 62 15.98 1.53 1.24
CA VAL A 62 16.15 0.44 0.26
C VAL A 62 17.38 0.66 -0.60
N THR A 63 17.47 1.80 -1.29
CA THR A 63 18.55 2.03 -2.25
C THR A 63 19.91 2.11 -1.58
N LEU A 64 20.03 2.90 -0.50
CA LEU A 64 21.29 3.08 0.21
C LEU A 64 21.77 1.79 0.90
N PRO A 65 20.95 1.06 1.69
CA PRO A 65 21.39 -0.19 2.32
C PRO A 65 21.69 -1.29 1.30
N ARG A 66 20.92 -1.39 0.21
CA ARG A 66 21.19 -2.38 -0.84
C ARG A 66 22.51 -2.13 -1.54
N ARG A 67 22.85 -0.86 -1.82
CA ARG A 67 24.12 -0.51 -2.49
C ARG A 67 25.32 -0.63 -1.57
N LEU A 68 25.20 -0.19 -0.31
CA LEU A 68 26.33 -0.19 0.63
C LEU A 68 26.56 -1.54 1.32
N LEU A 69 25.48 -2.23 1.71
CA LEU A 69 25.55 -3.44 2.54
C LEU A 69 25.32 -4.73 1.74
N ARG A 70 24.88 -4.63 0.47
CA ARG A 70 24.59 -5.77 -0.43
C ARG A 70 23.65 -6.82 0.18
N ARG A 71 22.72 -6.41 1.05
CA ARG A 71 21.75 -7.30 1.70
C ARG A 71 20.46 -7.43 0.92
N ALA A 72 19.81 -8.58 1.05
CA ALA A 72 18.40 -8.74 0.69
C ALA A 72 17.54 -7.85 1.62
N ILE A 73 16.53 -7.20 1.04
CA ILE A 73 15.63 -6.30 1.77
C ILE A 73 14.21 -6.75 1.52
N ILE A 74 13.52 -7.16 2.58
CA ILE A 74 12.09 -7.48 2.56
C ILE A 74 11.33 -6.26 3.06
N CYS A 75 10.36 -5.79 2.27
CA CYS A 75 9.53 -4.65 2.60
C CYS A 75 8.09 -5.08 2.84
N ASP A 76 7.65 -5.11 4.11
CA ASP A 76 6.23 -5.18 4.45
C ASP A 76 5.54 -3.89 3.98
N ARG A 77 4.55 -3.94 3.08
CA ARG A 77 3.87 -2.79 2.44
C ARG A 77 4.81 -1.90 1.61
N PHE A 78 5.01 -2.29 0.36
CA PHE A 78 5.79 -1.52 -0.64
C PHE A 78 4.88 -0.57 -1.46
N ALA A 79 5.30 -0.16 -2.66
CA ALA A 79 4.62 0.86 -3.46
C ALA A 79 3.20 0.44 -3.89
N TRP A 80 2.93 -0.87 -3.92
CA TRP A 80 1.60 -1.43 -4.14
C TRP A 80 0.55 -0.91 -3.15
N ASP A 81 0.91 -0.81 -1.86
CA ASP A 81 0.01 -0.30 -0.80
C ASP A 81 -0.37 1.16 -1.08
N THR A 82 0.63 1.97 -1.43
CA THR A 82 0.46 3.38 -1.80
C THR A 82 -0.42 3.57 -3.03
N LEU A 83 -0.24 2.72 -4.06
CA LEU A 83 -1.05 2.76 -5.28
C LEU A 83 -2.51 2.44 -4.98
N VAL A 84 -2.78 1.44 -4.13
CA VAL A 84 -4.14 1.10 -3.68
C VAL A 84 -4.75 2.27 -2.90
N ASP A 85 -4.02 2.85 -1.94
CA ASP A 85 -4.51 3.99 -1.16
C ASP A 85 -4.85 5.20 -2.04
N LEU A 86 -4.02 5.51 -3.04
CA LEU A 86 -4.26 6.61 -3.97
C LEU A 86 -5.41 6.33 -4.93
N GLY A 87 -5.55 5.09 -5.41
CA GLY A 87 -6.71 4.66 -6.20
C GLY A 87 -8.03 4.81 -5.43
N LEU A 88 -8.03 4.44 -4.15
CA LEU A 88 -9.19 4.59 -3.27
C LEU A 88 -9.47 6.05 -2.91
N ALA A 89 -8.45 6.84 -2.59
CA ALA A 89 -8.59 8.24 -2.21
C ALA A 89 -9.06 9.11 -3.38
N SER A 90 -8.58 8.83 -4.60
CA SER A 90 -9.03 9.51 -5.82
C SER A 90 -10.42 9.08 -6.28
N GLY A 91 -10.82 7.85 -5.91
CA GLY A 91 -12.00 7.18 -6.45
C GLY A 91 -11.86 6.78 -7.92
N LEU A 92 -10.64 6.76 -8.46
CA LEU A 92 -10.34 6.32 -9.82
C LEU A 92 -9.99 4.83 -9.91
N ASP A 93 -9.76 4.17 -8.77
CA ASP A 93 -9.24 2.79 -8.72
C ASP A 93 -7.97 2.66 -9.57
N GLU A 94 -7.97 1.76 -10.54
CA GLU A 94 -6.86 1.56 -11.47
C GLU A 94 -6.61 2.76 -12.38
N GLY A 95 -7.61 3.62 -12.62
CA GLY A 95 -7.44 4.83 -13.44
C GLY A 95 -6.43 5.82 -12.85
N PHE A 96 -6.09 5.69 -11.56
CA PHE A 96 -4.98 6.45 -10.96
C PHE A 96 -3.62 6.11 -11.61
N LEU A 97 -3.49 4.91 -12.19
CA LEU A 97 -2.26 4.50 -12.87
C LEU A 97 -1.97 5.36 -14.10
N ASP A 98 -2.97 5.98 -14.73
CA ASP A 98 -2.78 6.85 -15.90
C ASP A 98 -2.18 8.22 -15.51
N MET A 99 -2.13 8.53 -14.22
CA MET A 99 -1.53 9.76 -13.72
C MET A 99 0.00 9.64 -13.62
N PRO A 100 0.77 10.74 -13.80
CA PRO A 100 2.23 10.71 -13.69
C PRO A 100 2.74 10.13 -12.37
N GLN A 101 2.07 10.45 -11.26
CA GLN A 101 2.38 9.93 -9.92
C GLN A 101 2.16 8.41 -9.85
N GLY A 102 1.05 7.94 -10.44
CA GLY A 102 0.72 6.52 -10.55
C GLY A 102 1.76 5.76 -11.36
N GLN A 103 2.18 6.30 -12.51
CA GLN A 103 3.23 5.70 -13.34
C GLN A 103 4.59 5.62 -12.64
N ILE A 104 5.00 6.66 -11.91
CA ILE A 104 6.25 6.66 -11.14
C ILE A 104 6.21 5.57 -10.06
N LEU A 105 5.14 5.53 -9.26
CA LEU A 105 4.98 4.54 -8.20
C LEU A 105 4.86 3.12 -8.75
N LEU A 106 4.16 2.93 -9.87
CA LEU A 106 4.04 1.65 -10.55
C LEU A 106 5.37 1.16 -11.10
N GLY A 107 6.14 2.04 -11.76
CA GLY A 107 7.48 1.71 -12.24
C GLY A 107 8.41 1.27 -11.10
N LEU A 108 8.30 1.93 -9.94
CA LEU A 108 9.02 1.52 -8.74
C LEU A 108 8.53 0.18 -8.18
N ALA A 109 7.22 -0.03 -8.12
CA ALA A 109 6.59 -1.24 -7.62
C ALA A 109 7.01 -2.48 -8.42
N LYS A 110 6.95 -2.37 -9.75
CA LYS A 110 7.28 -3.45 -10.70
C LYS A 110 8.76 -3.81 -10.75
N LYS A 111 9.64 -2.98 -10.18
CA LYS A 111 11.09 -3.24 -10.17
C LYS A 111 11.48 -4.40 -9.24
N HIS A 112 10.59 -4.79 -8.34
CA HIS A 112 10.84 -5.81 -7.33
C HIS A 112 9.71 -6.84 -7.33
N GLY A 113 10.03 -8.10 -6.99
CA GLY A 113 9.01 -9.12 -6.76
C GLY A 113 8.06 -8.69 -5.64
N GLY A 114 6.78 -9.01 -5.79
CA GLY A 114 5.73 -8.62 -4.85
C GLY A 114 4.86 -9.82 -4.49
N LEU A 115 4.53 -9.93 -3.20
CA LEU A 115 3.70 -11.00 -2.67
C LEU A 115 2.48 -10.39 -1.99
N LEU A 116 1.29 -10.74 -2.48
CA LEU A 116 0.02 -10.43 -1.84
C LEU A 116 -0.32 -11.54 -0.84
N VAL A 117 -0.29 -11.20 0.44
CA VAL A 117 -0.81 -12.06 1.50
C VAL A 117 -2.28 -11.70 1.73
N THR A 118 -3.17 -12.65 1.45
CA THR A 118 -4.62 -12.46 1.52
C THR A 118 -5.26 -13.38 2.58
N ALA A 119 -6.51 -13.10 2.91
CA ALA A 119 -7.40 -13.93 3.72
C ALA A 119 -8.85 -13.51 3.44
N SER A 120 -9.84 -14.26 3.93
CA SER A 120 -11.24 -13.83 3.79
C SER A 120 -11.48 -12.49 4.52
N PRO A 121 -12.43 -11.65 4.05
CA PRO A 121 -12.75 -10.38 4.70
C PRO A 121 -13.09 -10.56 6.19
N GLU A 122 -13.80 -11.63 6.53
CA GLU A 122 -14.19 -11.98 7.91
C GLU A 122 -12.95 -12.27 8.76
N GLU A 123 -12.00 -13.02 8.21
CA GLU A 123 -10.74 -13.34 8.89
C GLU A 123 -9.88 -12.09 9.11
N LEU A 124 -9.80 -11.21 8.11
CA LEU A 124 -9.09 -9.94 8.21
C LEU A 124 -9.69 -9.05 9.30
N VAL A 125 -11.02 -8.94 9.36
CA VAL A 125 -11.72 -8.17 10.40
C VAL A 125 -11.53 -8.81 11.78
N ARG A 126 -11.57 -10.16 11.88
CA ARG A 126 -11.31 -10.88 13.13
C ARG A 126 -9.91 -10.58 13.68
N ARG A 127 -8.89 -10.61 12.82
CA ARG A 127 -7.50 -10.30 13.17
C ARG A 127 -7.29 -8.82 13.47
N LYS A 128 -8.02 -7.94 12.79
CA LYS A 128 -7.85 -6.49 12.90
C LYS A 128 -9.21 -5.78 12.89
N PRO A 129 -9.89 -5.69 14.05
CA PRO A 129 -11.27 -5.17 14.14
C PRO A 129 -11.49 -3.77 13.56
N ILE A 130 -10.48 -2.89 13.57
CA ILE A 130 -10.56 -1.54 12.95
C ILE A 130 -10.93 -1.60 11.46
N LEU A 131 -10.62 -2.70 10.75
CA LEU A 131 -10.98 -2.86 9.34
C LEU A 131 -12.50 -2.89 9.12
N SER A 132 -13.29 -3.26 10.12
CA SER A 132 -14.75 -3.17 10.05
C SER A 132 -15.26 -1.74 9.87
N LEU A 133 -14.45 -0.74 10.25
CA LEU A 133 -14.78 0.66 10.09
C LEU A 133 -14.31 1.25 8.76
N ASP A 134 -13.55 0.52 7.93
CA ASP A 134 -13.16 0.99 6.60
C ASP A 134 -14.33 0.72 5.62
N PRO A 135 -15.12 1.76 5.22
CA PRO A 135 -16.22 1.56 4.30
C PRO A 135 -15.75 1.18 2.89
N ARG A 136 -14.44 1.25 2.63
CA ARG A 136 -13.81 0.93 1.36
C ARG A 136 -13.13 -0.43 1.39
N LEU A 137 -13.20 -1.19 2.49
CA LEU A 137 -12.52 -2.48 2.63
C LEU A 137 -12.81 -3.43 1.43
N PRO A 138 -14.06 -3.63 0.99
CA PRO A 138 -14.31 -4.49 -0.18
C PRO A 138 -13.63 -3.99 -1.45
N ARG A 139 -13.61 -2.67 -1.67
CA ARG A 139 -12.98 -2.05 -2.84
C ARG A 139 -11.45 -2.12 -2.78
N ARG A 140 -10.90 -1.94 -1.58
CA ARG A 140 -9.47 -2.11 -1.27
C ARG A 140 -9.00 -3.51 -1.60
N LEU A 141 -9.69 -4.53 -1.08
CA LEU A 141 -9.34 -5.93 -1.32
C LEU A 141 -9.42 -6.28 -2.81
N ARG A 142 -10.46 -5.84 -3.52
CA ARG A 142 -10.55 -6.00 -4.98
C ARG A 142 -9.36 -5.37 -5.70
N LEU A 143 -8.95 -4.16 -5.31
CA LEU A 143 -7.86 -3.46 -5.98
C LEU A 143 -6.49 -4.13 -5.73
N TYR A 144 -6.25 -4.66 -4.53
CA TYR A 144 -5.06 -5.50 -4.28
C TYR A 144 -5.06 -6.75 -5.17
N HIS A 145 -6.18 -7.47 -5.24
CA HIS A 145 -6.30 -8.66 -6.08
C HIS A 145 -6.12 -8.34 -7.57
N GLU A 146 -6.69 -7.23 -8.03
CA GLU A 146 -6.55 -6.80 -9.42
C GLU A 146 -5.11 -6.44 -9.75
N PHE A 147 -4.42 -5.68 -8.88
CA PHE A 147 -2.99 -5.42 -9.07
C PHE A 147 -2.15 -6.69 -9.03
N ALA A 148 -2.45 -7.62 -8.13
CA ALA A 148 -1.74 -8.88 -8.06
C ALA A 148 -1.88 -9.69 -9.36
N ARG A 149 -3.11 -9.82 -9.86
CA ARG A 149 -3.42 -10.49 -11.13
C ARG A 149 -2.78 -9.78 -12.33
N ARG A 150 -2.94 -8.46 -12.43
CA ARG A 150 -2.50 -7.64 -13.58
C ARG A 150 -0.99 -7.53 -13.70
N PHE A 151 -0.28 -7.51 -12.57
CA PHE A 151 1.17 -7.29 -12.54
C PHE A 151 1.97 -8.52 -12.10
N GLY A 152 1.32 -9.68 -11.94
CA GLY A 152 1.98 -10.96 -11.68
C GLY A 152 2.62 -11.07 -10.29
N LEU A 153 1.97 -10.53 -9.27
CA LEU A 153 2.41 -10.70 -7.89
C LEU A 153 2.08 -12.12 -7.43
N GLY A 154 2.98 -12.73 -6.66
CA GLY A 154 2.67 -13.98 -5.95
C GLY A 154 1.48 -13.74 -5.01
N THR A 155 0.65 -14.74 -4.79
CA THR A 155 -0.49 -14.64 -3.87
C THR A 155 -0.49 -15.82 -2.92
N ILE A 156 -0.66 -15.53 -1.62
CA ILE A 156 -0.73 -16.55 -0.57
C ILE A 156 -1.99 -16.30 0.27
N ASP A 157 -2.82 -17.33 0.40
CA ASP A 157 -3.90 -17.33 1.38
C ASP A 157 -3.30 -17.63 2.76
N SER A 158 -3.46 -16.71 3.70
CA SER A 158 -3.05 -16.84 5.11
C SER A 158 -4.23 -17.07 6.04
N GLY A 159 -5.46 -17.12 5.49
CA GLY A 159 -6.67 -17.34 6.26
C GLY A 159 -6.90 -18.82 6.56
N ASN A 160 -6.59 -19.69 5.60
CA ASN A 160 -6.89 -21.12 5.65
C ASN A 160 -5.65 -22.02 5.70
N THR A 161 -4.46 -21.42 5.66
CA THR A 161 -3.20 -22.15 5.51
C THR A 161 -2.32 -21.96 6.75
N PRO A 162 -1.72 -23.04 7.29
CA PRO A 162 -0.77 -22.91 8.40
C PRO A 162 0.41 -22.00 8.04
N GLU A 163 0.95 -21.29 9.03
CA GLU A 163 2.05 -20.34 8.83
C GLU A 163 3.27 -20.99 8.16
N SER A 164 3.60 -22.23 8.49
CA SER A 164 4.72 -22.96 7.87
C SER A 164 4.52 -23.18 6.37
N VAL A 165 3.29 -23.42 5.93
CA VAL A 165 2.95 -23.61 4.50
C VAL A 165 2.98 -22.26 3.78
N SER A 166 2.39 -21.22 4.38
CA SER A 166 2.47 -19.86 3.83
C SER A 166 3.91 -19.37 3.73
N PHE A 167 4.76 -19.71 4.70
CA PHE A 167 6.18 -19.37 4.66
C PHE A 167 6.90 -20.10 3.52
N ALA A 168 6.68 -21.42 3.37
CA ALA A 168 7.29 -22.20 2.29
C ALA A 168 6.92 -21.66 0.90
N GLN A 169 5.64 -21.34 0.68
CA GLN A 169 5.15 -20.73 -0.56
C GLN A 169 5.78 -19.36 -0.83
N ALA A 170 5.98 -18.55 0.22
CA ALA A 170 6.65 -17.26 0.09
C ALA A 170 8.13 -17.41 -0.25
N ALA A 171 8.81 -18.35 0.41
CA ALA A 171 10.22 -18.65 0.17
C ALA A 171 10.43 -19.14 -1.26
N GLU A 172 9.61 -20.08 -1.73
CA GLU A 172 9.63 -20.57 -3.11
C GLU A 172 9.42 -19.43 -4.13
N TYR A 173 8.40 -18.57 -3.92
CA TYR A 173 8.14 -17.43 -4.80
C TYR A 173 9.34 -16.46 -4.92
N PHE A 174 10.07 -16.26 -3.82
CA PHE A 174 11.25 -15.39 -3.81
C PHE A 174 12.55 -16.12 -4.18
N GLY A 175 12.51 -17.43 -4.49
CA GLY A 175 13.70 -18.24 -4.77
C GLY A 175 14.64 -18.36 -3.57
N LEU A 176 14.07 -18.43 -2.36
CA LEU A 176 14.77 -18.56 -1.09
C LEU A 176 14.70 -19.98 -0.50
N SER A 177 14.04 -20.92 -1.19
CA SER A 177 14.05 -22.33 -0.81
C SER A 177 15.44 -22.90 -1.07
N ASP A 178 16.06 -23.44 -0.02
CA ASP A 178 17.31 -24.20 -0.12
C ASP A 178 17.07 -25.46 -0.98
N ASP A 179 17.96 -25.70 -1.96
CA ASP A 179 18.21 -27.05 -2.48
C ASP A 179 18.88 -27.91 -1.39
#